data_AF-A0A7C9AA45-F1
#
_entry.id   AF-A0A7C9AA45-F1
#
_cell.length_a   1.000
_cell.length_b   1.000
_cell.length_c   1.000
_cell.angle_alpha   90.00
_cell.angle_beta   90.00
_cell.angle_gamma   90.00
#
_symmetry.space_group_name_H-M   'P 1'
#
loop_
_entity.id
_entity.type
_entity.pdbx_description
1 polymer ?
#
loop_
_entity_poly.entity_id
_entity_poly.type
_entity_poly.pdbx_seq_one_letter_code
_entity_poly.pdbx_strand_id
1 'polypeptide(L)'
;MKNSRDGKSYSTNLAFTPPEYLRTGRITPESVIYSFGTMLLDLISGKHIPPSHALDLIRDRNLQMLTDSCLEGQFSNDDGTELLRLASQCLHYEPQERPNTISLIAALTPLQKETEVPSHVLMGIPHSASDLRLSPLGEACLRKDLTALHGILEKIGYKDDDGVANELSFQMWTDQMQQSLDSKKKGDSAFKQKDFKSAIERFTQFIVGGMVSPTVLARRSLSYLMTDMPQQALDDAMQAQVISPVWHIASYLQACALLALGMESEAQEALRDGTALEARRGSSDAK
;
A
#
# COMPACT_ATOMS: atom_id res chain seq x y z
N MET A 1 -25.64 -13.91 29.04
CA MET A 1 -24.83 -14.65 28.04
C MET A 1 -25.13 -16.13 28.23
N LYS A 2 -25.79 -16.78 27.26
CA LYS A 2 -26.06 -18.23 27.34
C LYS A 2 -24.90 -18.95 26.65
N ASN A 3 -24.20 -19.80 27.39
CA ASN A 3 -23.07 -20.58 26.90
C ASN A 3 -23.51 -21.48 25.73
N SER A 4 -22.78 -21.42 24.62
CA SER A 4 -22.90 -22.41 23.56
C SER A 4 -22.49 -23.78 24.11
N ARG A 5 -23.22 -24.84 23.74
CA ARG A 5 -22.94 -26.22 24.19
C ARG A 5 -21.57 -26.75 23.73
N ASP A 6 -20.92 -26.08 22.78
CA ASP A 6 -19.66 -26.50 22.19
C ASP A 6 -18.42 -25.86 22.86
N GLY A 7 -18.59 -25.23 24.04
CA GLY A 7 -17.49 -24.62 24.81
C GLY A 7 -16.92 -23.33 24.22
N LYS A 8 -17.39 -22.90 23.04
CA LYS A 8 -17.02 -21.64 22.41
C LYS A 8 -18.04 -20.55 22.76
N SER A 9 -17.61 -19.53 23.49
CA SER A 9 -18.45 -18.38 23.81
C SER A 9 -18.40 -17.38 22.67
N TYR A 10 -19.50 -17.23 21.95
CA TYR A 10 -19.67 -16.18 20.94
C TYR A 10 -20.45 -15.04 21.56
N SER A 11 -19.88 -13.83 21.56
CA SER A 11 -20.61 -12.62 21.89
C SER A 11 -21.31 -12.12 20.63
N THR A 12 -22.63 -12.00 20.66
CA THR A 12 -23.41 -11.43 19.56
C THR A 12 -24.18 -10.23 20.08
N ASN A 13 -24.25 -9.16 19.28
CA ASN A 13 -25.17 -8.06 19.54
C ASN A 13 -26.59 -8.58 19.28
N LEU A 14 -27.49 -8.42 20.27
CA LEU A 14 -28.88 -8.89 20.20
C LEU A 14 -29.61 -8.37 18.95
N ALA A 15 -29.24 -7.18 18.47
CA ALA A 15 -29.76 -6.53 17.27
C ALA A 15 -29.59 -7.36 15.98
N PHE A 16 -28.52 -8.17 15.89
CA PHE A 16 -28.17 -8.93 14.68
C PHE A 16 -28.33 -10.43 14.86
N THR A 17 -28.93 -10.86 15.98
CA THR A 17 -28.87 -12.26 16.40
C THR A 17 -29.88 -13.12 15.63
N PRO A 18 -29.44 -14.18 14.93
CA PRO A 18 -30.34 -15.07 14.19
C PRO A 18 -31.27 -15.85 15.11
N PRO A 19 -32.51 -16.15 14.68
CA PRO A 19 -33.52 -16.80 15.51
C PRO A 19 -33.09 -18.20 15.99
N GLU A 20 -32.39 -18.95 15.14
CA GLU A 20 -31.87 -20.27 15.49
C GLU A 20 -30.77 -20.22 16.56
N TYR A 21 -29.99 -19.13 16.64
CA TYR A 21 -28.99 -18.94 17.68
C TYR A 21 -29.67 -18.72 19.04
N LEU A 22 -30.76 -17.96 19.10
CA LEU A 22 -31.55 -17.78 20.34
C LEU A 22 -32.13 -19.10 20.86
N ARG A 23 -32.52 -19.99 19.94
CA ARG A 23 -33.11 -21.30 20.26
C ARG A 23 -32.05 -22.35 20.62
N THR A 24 -30.97 -22.43 19.87
CA THR A 24 -30.01 -23.55 19.91
C THR A 24 -28.64 -23.18 20.45
N GLY A 25 -28.28 -21.90 20.47
CA GLY A 25 -26.95 -21.41 20.83
C GLY A 25 -25.86 -21.77 19.81
N ARG A 26 -26.24 -22.15 18.58
CA ARG A 26 -25.31 -22.53 17.50
C ARG A 26 -25.32 -21.50 16.39
N ILE A 27 -24.13 -21.25 15.84
CA ILE A 27 -23.92 -20.39 14.68
C ILE A 27 -23.63 -21.30 13.49
N THR A 28 -24.34 -21.09 12.39
CA THR A 28 -24.12 -21.77 11.11
C THR A 28 -23.75 -20.75 10.02
N PRO A 29 -23.32 -21.17 8.82
CA PRO A 29 -23.11 -20.23 7.70
C PRO A 29 -24.36 -19.37 7.43
N GLU A 30 -25.55 -19.96 7.52
CA GLU A 30 -26.84 -19.28 7.33
C GLU A 30 -27.13 -18.24 8.42
N SER A 31 -26.60 -18.44 9.64
CA SER A 31 -26.65 -17.44 10.72
C SER A 31 -25.89 -16.16 10.34
N VAL A 32 -24.77 -16.29 9.61
CA VAL A 32 -24.03 -15.13 9.08
C VAL A 32 -24.83 -14.40 8.01
N ILE A 33 -25.51 -15.14 7.13
CA ILE A 33 -26.39 -14.58 6.10
C ILE A 33 -27.51 -13.73 6.72
N TYR A 34 -28.14 -14.21 7.80
CA TYR A 34 -29.17 -13.45 8.50
C TYR A 34 -28.64 -12.14 9.11
N SER A 35 -27.46 -12.22 9.73
CA SER A 35 -26.80 -11.04 10.30
C SER A 35 -26.46 -10.02 9.22
N PHE A 36 -25.98 -10.48 8.06
CA PHE A 36 -25.76 -9.66 6.87
C PHE A 36 -27.05 -9.01 6.36
N GLY A 37 -28.15 -9.75 6.29
CA GLY A 37 -29.45 -9.20 5.89
C GLY A 37 -29.94 -8.07 6.80
N THR A 38 -29.70 -8.20 8.11
CA THR A 38 -30.03 -7.16 9.08
C THR A 38 -29.18 -5.91 8.84
N MET A 39 -27.86 -6.08 8.65
CA MET A 39 -26.94 -4.98 8.34
C MET A 39 -27.29 -4.29 7.02
N LEU A 40 -27.62 -5.06 5.98
CA LEU A 40 -27.99 -4.52 4.67
C LEU A 40 -29.26 -3.67 4.75
N LEU A 41 -30.25 -4.12 5.51
CA LEU A 41 -31.47 -3.36 5.76
C LEU A 41 -31.19 -2.06 6.52
N ASP A 42 -30.36 -2.12 7.56
CA ASP A 42 -29.97 -0.95 8.35
C ASP A 42 -29.24 0.08 7.47
N LEU A 43 -28.39 -0.39 6.56
CA LEU A 43 -27.67 0.47 5.62
C LEU A 43 -28.61 1.18 4.63
N ILE A 44 -29.56 0.44 4.05
CA ILE A 44 -30.51 1.01 3.07
C ILE A 44 -31.46 2.00 3.74
N SER A 45 -31.84 1.75 5.00
CA SER A 45 -32.83 2.56 5.71
C SER A 45 -32.27 3.65 6.60
N GLY A 46 -30.97 3.64 6.86
CA GLY A 46 -30.30 4.54 7.80
C GLY A 46 -30.76 4.37 9.26
N LYS A 47 -31.51 3.30 9.56
CA LYS A 47 -32.16 3.06 10.86
C LYS A 47 -32.08 1.59 11.21
N HIS A 48 -32.01 1.30 12.51
CA HIS A 48 -32.09 -0.09 12.96
C HIS A 48 -33.55 -0.59 12.97
N ILE A 49 -33.92 -1.41 11.98
CA ILE A 49 -35.28 -1.96 11.85
C ILE A 49 -35.26 -3.45 12.24
N PRO A 50 -35.98 -3.86 13.29
CA PRO A 50 -36.07 -5.27 13.66
C PRO A 50 -36.56 -6.13 12.48
N PRO A 51 -35.89 -7.25 12.15
CA PRO A 51 -36.25 -8.08 10.99
C PRO A 51 -37.71 -8.54 10.94
N SER A 52 -38.33 -8.78 12.10
CA SER A 52 -39.75 -9.15 12.18
C SER A 52 -40.68 -8.04 11.66
N HIS A 53 -40.32 -6.77 11.87
CA HIS A 53 -41.09 -5.63 11.37
C HIS A 53 -40.71 -5.29 9.92
N ALA A 54 -39.45 -5.52 9.55
CA ALA A 54 -38.94 -5.28 8.22
C ALA A 54 -39.65 -6.10 7.13
N LEU A 55 -39.89 -7.38 7.38
CA LEU A 55 -40.51 -8.27 6.38
C LEU A 55 -41.93 -7.83 6.03
N ASP A 56 -42.68 -7.28 6.99
CA ASP A 56 -44.02 -6.73 6.74
C ASP A 56 -43.93 -5.43 5.91
N LEU A 57 -43.01 -4.54 6.27
CA LEU A 57 -42.79 -3.28 5.54
C LEU A 57 -42.29 -3.51 4.10
N ILE A 58 -41.43 -4.51 3.88
CA ILE A 58 -40.93 -4.86 2.55
C ILE A 58 -42.04 -5.46 1.68
N ARG A 59 -42.94 -6.27 2.27
CA ARG A 59 -44.09 -6.85 1.56
C ARG A 59 -45.08 -5.78 1.08
N ASP A 60 -45.24 -4.71 1.84
CA ASP A 60 -46.11 -3.58 1.50
C ASP A 60 -45.49 -2.62 0.45
N ARG A 61 -44.30 -2.93 -0.09
CA ARG A 61 -43.64 -2.28 -1.24
C ARG A 61 -43.43 -0.76 -1.14
N ASN A 62 -43.43 -0.17 0.05
CA ASN A 62 -43.16 1.26 0.21
C ASN A 62 -41.65 1.54 0.32
N LEU A 63 -40.90 1.23 -0.75
CA LEU A 63 -39.44 1.44 -0.83
C LEU A 63 -39.07 2.88 -0.49
N GLN A 64 -39.84 3.86 -0.97
CA GLN A 64 -39.61 5.28 -0.69
C GLN A 64 -39.68 5.64 0.81
N MET A 65 -40.45 4.91 1.62
CA MET A 65 -40.51 5.15 3.06
C MET A 65 -39.41 4.42 3.84
N LEU A 66 -38.88 3.34 3.24
CA LEU A 66 -37.85 2.51 3.86
C LEU A 66 -36.44 3.00 3.53
N THR A 67 -36.23 3.62 2.39
CA THR A 67 -34.92 4.12 1.98
C THR A 67 -34.53 5.39 2.76
N ASP A 68 -33.27 5.46 3.17
CA ASP A 68 -32.69 6.65 3.78
C ASP A 68 -32.73 7.82 2.79
N SER A 69 -33.26 8.97 3.24
CA SER A 69 -33.21 10.24 2.51
C SER A 69 -31.79 10.65 2.09
N CYS A 70 -30.76 10.27 2.84
CA CYS A 70 -29.36 10.53 2.48
C CYS A 70 -28.87 9.71 1.28
N LEU A 71 -29.61 8.67 0.89
CA LEU A 71 -29.31 7.84 -0.28
C LEU A 71 -30.17 8.24 -1.51
N GLU A 72 -30.99 9.28 -1.40
CA GLU A 72 -31.81 9.76 -2.51
C GLU A 72 -30.92 10.19 -3.70
N GLY A 73 -31.18 9.61 -4.86
CA GLY A 73 -30.40 9.86 -6.08
C GLY A 73 -29.05 9.13 -6.19
N GLN A 74 -28.66 8.33 -5.17
CA GLN A 74 -27.38 7.59 -5.18
C GLN A 74 -27.46 6.23 -5.89
N PHE A 75 -28.65 5.65 -6.03
CA PHE A 75 -28.86 4.41 -6.77
C PHE A 75 -30.20 4.45 -7.52
N SER A 76 -30.36 3.60 -8.54
CA SER A 76 -31.62 3.53 -9.30
C SER A 76 -32.71 2.83 -8.48
N ASN A 77 -33.97 3.19 -8.67
CA ASN A 77 -35.09 2.53 -7.95
C ASN A 77 -35.09 1.01 -8.16
N ASP A 78 -34.66 0.53 -9.33
CA ASP A 78 -34.55 -0.89 -9.64
C ASP A 78 -33.46 -1.56 -8.79
N ASP A 79 -32.28 -0.94 -8.68
CA ASP A 79 -31.19 -1.46 -7.84
C ASP A 79 -31.59 -1.48 -6.36
N GLY A 80 -32.26 -0.42 -5.89
CA GLY A 80 -32.77 -0.34 -4.52
C GLY A 80 -33.82 -1.41 -4.21
N THR A 81 -34.72 -1.66 -5.15
CA THR A 81 -35.71 -2.74 -5.04
C THR A 81 -35.01 -4.09 -4.92
N GLU A 82 -33.97 -4.33 -5.72
CA GLU A 82 -33.21 -5.56 -5.70
C GLU A 82 -32.43 -5.76 -4.40
N LEU A 83 -31.80 -4.70 -3.87
CA LEU A 83 -31.13 -4.73 -2.58
C LEU A 83 -32.09 -5.05 -1.42
N LEU A 84 -33.29 -4.46 -1.42
CA LEU A 84 -34.32 -4.76 -0.41
C LEU A 84 -34.88 -6.18 -0.55
N ARG A 85 -35.02 -6.67 -1.79
CA ARG A 85 -35.37 -8.07 -2.08
C ARG A 85 -34.32 -9.03 -1.51
N LEU A 86 -33.03 -8.73 -1.69
CA LEU A 86 -31.93 -9.52 -1.14
C LEU A 86 -31.88 -9.49 0.38
N ALA A 87 -32.08 -8.32 0.99
CA ALA A 87 -32.20 -8.19 2.45
C ALA A 87 -33.33 -9.06 3.00
N SER A 88 -34.52 -9.01 2.37
CA SER A 88 -35.65 -9.87 2.75
C SER A 88 -35.33 -11.36 2.64
N GLN A 89 -34.61 -11.78 1.59
CA GLN A 89 -34.22 -13.18 1.42
C GLN A 89 -33.24 -13.66 2.50
N CYS A 90 -32.31 -12.79 2.90
CA CYS A 90 -31.38 -13.07 3.99
C CYS A 90 -32.08 -13.19 5.35
N LEU A 91 -33.19 -12.47 5.55
CA LEU A 91 -33.94 -12.39 6.80
C LEU A 91 -35.01 -13.47 6.98
N HIS A 92 -35.06 -14.49 6.11
CA HIS A 92 -35.98 -15.63 6.30
C HIS A 92 -35.76 -16.29 7.66
N TYR A 93 -36.88 -16.65 8.31
CA TYR A 93 -36.86 -17.27 9.63
C TYR A 93 -36.14 -18.63 9.59
N GLU A 94 -36.49 -19.48 8.60
CA GLU A 94 -35.88 -20.79 8.41
C GLU A 94 -34.51 -20.67 7.71
N PRO A 95 -33.41 -21.18 8.30
CA PRO A 95 -32.06 -21.05 7.75
C PRO A 95 -31.91 -21.57 6.30
N GLN A 96 -32.62 -22.64 5.98
CA GLN A 96 -32.59 -23.30 4.66
C GLN A 96 -33.25 -22.50 3.53
N GLU A 97 -34.06 -21.50 3.87
CA GLU A 97 -34.70 -20.61 2.88
C GLU A 97 -33.81 -19.40 2.54
N ARG A 98 -32.74 -19.17 3.31
CA ARG A 98 -31.80 -18.08 3.09
C ARG A 98 -30.89 -18.42 1.91
N PRO A 99 -30.45 -17.42 1.12
CA PRO A 99 -29.48 -17.65 0.05
C PRO A 99 -28.15 -18.11 0.64
N ASN A 100 -27.46 -19.01 -0.05
CA ASN A 100 -26.07 -19.30 0.28
C ASN A 100 -25.16 -18.13 -0.15
N THR A 101 -23.94 -18.09 0.39
CA THR A 101 -22.98 -17.01 0.13
C THR A 101 -22.67 -16.84 -1.36
N ILE A 102 -22.58 -17.93 -2.13
CA ILE A 102 -22.26 -17.88 -3.57
C ILE A 102 -23.38 -17.19 -4.34
N SER A 103 -24.63 -17.58 -4.08
CA SER A 103 -25.82 -16.97 -4.67
C SER A 103 -25.97 -15.51 -4.26
N LEU A 104 -25.66 -15.17 -3.00
CA LEU A 104 -25.71 -13.80 -2.51
C LEU A 104 -24.68 -12.91 -3.21
N ILE A 105 -23.44 -13.36 -3.33
CA ILE A 105 -22.38 -12.63 -4.06
C ILE A 105 -22.80 -12.43 -5.52
N ALA A 106 -23.25 -13.49 -6.20
CA ALA A 106 -23.68 -13.42 -7.59
C ALA A 106 -24.81 -12.40 -7.83
N ALA A 107 -25.71 -12.23 -6.86
CA ALA A 107 -26.78 -11.24 -6.93
C ALA A 107 -26.31 -9.81 -6.63
N LEU A 108 -25.30 -9.63 -5.78
CA LEU A 108 -24.72 -8.33 -5.45
C LEU A 108 -23.77 -7.79 -6.53
N THR A 109 -23.03 -8.68 -7.21
CA THR A 109 -22.08 -8.30 -8.27
C THR A 109 -22.66 -7.36 -9.33
N PRO A 110 -23.85 -7.61 -9.94
CA PRO A 110 -24.39 -6.69 -10.96
C PRO A 110 -24.84 -5.34 -10.39
N LEU A 111 -25.06 -5.23 -9.07
CA LEU A 111 -25.45 -3.99 -8.39
C LEU A 111 -24.23 -3.11 -8.08
N GLN A 112 -23.03 -3.66 -8.13
CA GLN A 112 -21.78 -2.94 -7.91
C GLN A 112 -21.36 -2.19 -9.18
N LYS A 113 -21.88 -0.96 -9.35
CA LYS A 113 -21.64 -0.12 -10.55
C LYS A 113 -20.38 0.74 -10.47
N GLU A 114 -19.93 1.07 -9.26
CA GLU A 114 -18.67 1.79 -9.05
C GLU A 114 -17.57 0.84 -8.59
N THR A 115 -16.41 0.94 -9.24
CA THR A 115 -15.22 0.15 -8.95
C THR A 115 -14.68 0.48 -7.57
N GLU A 116 -14.26 -0.56 -6.85
CA GLU A 116 -13.77 -0.55 -5.46
C GLU A 116 -12.89 0.65 -5.12
N VAL A 117 -13.50 1.69 -4.54
CA VAL A 117 -12.76 2.60 -3.67
C VAL A 117 -12.50 1.79 -2.39
N PRO A 118 -11.23 1.50 -2.05
CA PRO A 118 -10.93 0.71 -0.87
C PRO A 118 -11.64 1.30 0.35
N SER A 119 -12.17 0.44 1.23
CA SER A 119 -13.01 0.89 2.35
C SER A 119 -12.34 1.95 3.23
N HIS A 120 -11.00 1.94 3.33
CA HIS A 120 -10.23 2.96 4.06
C HIS A 120 -10.26 4.34 3.39
N VAL A 121 -10.33 4.40 2.06
CA VAL A 121 -10.49 5.64 1.28
C VAL A 121 -11.92 6.18 1.43
N LEU A 122 -12.92 5.28 1.35
CA LEU A 122 -14.34 5.65 1.61
C LEU A 122 -14.55 6.17 3.03
N MET A 123 -13.88 5.56 4.01
CA MET A 123 -14.00 5.91 5.44
C MET A 123 -13.11 7.10 5.85
N GLY A 124 -12.38 7.70 4.91
CA GLY A 124 -11.48 8.83 5.19
C GLY A 124 -10.39 8.51 6.21
N ILE A 125 -9.98 7.24 6.31
CA ILE A 125 -8.94 6.80 7.25
C ILE A 125 -7.57 7.11 6.64
N PRO A 126 -6.81 8.07 7.20
CA PRO A 126 -5.47 8.36 6.70
C PRO A 126 -4.57 7.15 6.91
N HIS A 127 -3.85 6.75 5.86
CA HIS A 127 -2.79 5.74 5.95
C HIS A 127 -1.75 6.20 6.98
N SER A 128 -1.72 5.59 8.17
CA SER A 128 -0.46 5.46 8.88
C SER A 128 0.44 4.55 8.04
N ALA A 129 1.72 4.90 7.90
CA ALA A 129 2.72 4.20 7.09
C ALA A 129 3.03 2.73 7.53
N SER A 130 2.11 2.06 8.22
CA SER A 130 2.29 0.77 8.88
C SER A 130 2.01 -0.47 8.02
N ASP A 131 1.37 -0.34 6.85
CA ASP A 131 0.99 -1.49 6.02
C ASP A 131 1.87 -1.71 4.78
N LEU A 132 2.88 -0.86 4.54
CA LEU A 132 3.91 -1.17 3.56
C LEU A 132 4.80 -2.29 4.12
N ARG A 133 4.77 -3.47 3.53
CA ARG A 133 5.83 -4.48 3.73
C ARG A 133 7.12 -3.97 3.10
N LEU A 134 7.81 -3.11 3.82
CA LEU A 134 9.07 -2.52 3.39
C LEU A 134 10.18 -3.59 3.42
N SER A 135 11.09 -3.51 2.45
CA SER A 135 12.34 -4.24 2.51
C SER A 135 13.23 -3.70 3.64
N PRO A 136 14.32 -4.39 4.02
CA PRO A 136 15.29 -3.83 4.97
C PRO A 136 15.82 -2.45 4.56
N LEU A 137 15.91 -2.17 3.25
CA LEU A 137 16.28 -0.87 2.72
C LEU A 137 15.16 0.16 2.97
N GLY A 138 13.91 -0.19 2.64
CA GLY A 138 12.77 0.69 2.88
C GLY A 138 12.54 1.01 4.36
N GLU A 139 12.70 0.02 5.25
CA GLU A 139 12.61 0.23 6.70
C GLU A 139 13.71 1.16 7.22
N ALA A 140 14.95 0.99 6.74
CA ALA A 140 16.07 1.86 7.09
C ALA A 140 15.81 3.31 6.64
N CYS A 141 15.22 3.50 5.44
CA CYS A 141 14.85 4.82 4.95
C CYS A 141 13.78 5.48 5.81
N LEU A 142 12.70 4.75 6.11
CA LEU A 142 11.59 5.25 6.94
C LEU A 142 12.08 5.69 8.33
N ARG A 143 12.98 4.92 8.94
CA ARG A 143 13.55 5.22 10.27
C ARG A 143 14.68 6.25 10.24
N LYS A 144 15.09 6.71 9.05
CA LYS A 144 16.29 7.53 8.83
C LYS A 144 17.56 6.88 9.43
N ASP A 145 17.63 5.55 9.39
CA ASP A 145 18.81 4.81 9.84
C ASP A 145 19.91 4.86 8.77
N LEU A 146 20.64 5.97 8.76
CA LEU A 146 21.73 6.20 7.81
C LEU A 146 22.83 5.14 7.95
N THR A 147 23.01 4.54 9.13
CA THR A 147 24.03 3.51 9.36
C THR A 147 23.64 2.19 8.68
N ALA A 148 22.38 1.79 8.78
CA ALA A 148 21.86 0.65 8.04
C ALA A 148 21.92 0.90 6.53
N LEU A 149 21.55 2.10 6.08
CA LEU A 149 21.65 2.50 4.66
C LEU A 149 23.09 2.42 4.13
N HIS A 150 24.06 2.87 4.92
CA HIS A 150 25.48 2.77 4.57
C HIS A 150 25.91 1.32 4.36
N GLY A 151 25.57 0.44 5.30
CA GLY A 151 25.89 -0.99 5.20
C GLY A 151 25.21 -1.69 4.02
N ILE A 152 24.02 -1.24 3.62
CA ILE A 152 23.31 -1.74 2.44
C ILE A 152 24.01 -1.23 1.15
N LEU A 153 24.27 0.08 1.04
CA LEU A 153 24.94 0.68 -0.13
C LEU A 153 26.39 0.22 -0.33
N GLU A 154 27.10 -0.16 0.74
CA GLU A 154 28.44 -0.77 0.62
C GLU A 154 28.36 -2.14 -0.07
N LYS A 155 27.33 -2.94 0.26
CA LYS A 155 27.10 -4.26 -0.33
C LYS A 155 26.58 -4.20 -1.76
N ILE A 156 25.84 -3.14 -2.08
CA ILE A 156 25.34 -2.87 -3.42
C ILE A 156 26.53 -2.41 -4.27
N GLY A 157 27.12 -3.36 -4.97
CA GLY A 157 28.17 -3.10 -5.95
C GLY A 157 27.60 -2.41 -7.20
N TYR A 158 28.42 -2.33 -8.25
CA TYR A 158 28.08 -1.64 -9.50
C TYR A 158 27.27 -2.48 -10.50
N LYS A 159 26.64 -3.57 -10.06
CA LYS A 159 25.91 -4.49 -10.97
C LYS A 159 24.72 -3.81 -11.65
N ASP A 160 24.15 -2.80 -10.99
CA ASP A 160 22.99 -2.06 -11.50
C ASP A 160 23.39 -0.90 -12.43
N ASP A 161 24.70 -0.71 -12.65
CA ASP A 161 25.24 0.25 -13.63
C ASP A 161 25.41 -0.40 -15.03
N ASP A 162 25.25 -1.73 -15.14
CA ASP A 162 25.38 -2.47 -16.40
C ASP A 162 24.26 -2.08 -17.37
N GLY A 163 24.65 -1.35 -18.43
CA GLY A 163 23.75 -0.74 -19.41
C GLY A 163 23.98 0.77 -19.59
N VAL A 164 24.52 1.45 -18.58
CA VAL A 164 24.98 2.86 -18.69
C VAL A 164 26.41 2.93 -19.25
N ALA A 165 27.18 1.86 -19.08
CA ALA A 165 28.59 1.76 -19.50
C ALA A 165 28.80 1.26 -20.95
N ASN A 166 27.74 1.00 -21.73
CA ASN A 166 27.89 0.46 -23.09
C ASN A 166 28.03 1.58 -24.13
N GLU A 167 29.24 2.12 -24.24
CA GLU A 167 29.96 2.41 -25.51
C GLU A 167 31.28 3.14 -25.20
N LEU A 168 32.17 2.51 -24.43
CA LEU A 168 33.58 2.92 -24.45
C LEU A 168 34.21 2.27 -25.68
N SER A 169 34.19 2.99 -26.80
CA SER A 169 34.92 2.61 -28.00
C SER A 169 36.40 2.35 -27.65
N PHE A 170 37.00 1.32 -28.25
CA PHE A 170 38.40 0.91 -28.06
C PHE A 170 39.44 2.03 -28.28
N GLN A 171 39.02 3.18 -28.81
CA GLN A 171 39.86 4.35 -29.10
C GLN A 171 39.98 5.36 -27.94
N MET A 172 39.34 5.17 -26.78
CA MET A 172 39.28 6.17 -25.70
C MET A 172 39.78 5.71 -24.32
N TRP A 173 40.92 5.02 -24.24
CA TRP A 173 41.66 4.94 -22.97
C TRP A 173 42.54 6.20 -22.81
N THR A 174 41.95 7.30 -22.36
CA THR A 174 42.68 8.56 -22.08
C THR A 174 43.10 8.64 -20.61
N ASP A 175 44.17 9.39 -20.31
CA ASP A 175 44.62 9.64 -18.92
C ASP A 175 43.49 10.22 -18.04
N GLN A 176 42.59 11.00 -18.64
CA GLN A 176 41.41 11.57 -17.96
C GLN A 176 40.40 10.50 -17.51
N MET A 177 40.17 9.47 -18.32
CA MET A 177 39.32 8.32 -17.95
C MET A 177 39.96 7.54 -16.80
N GLN A 178 41.27 7.31 -16.86
CA GLN A 178 42.01 6.64 -15.79
C GLN A 178 41.90 7.41 -14.46
N GLN A 179 42.09 8.73 -14.50
CA GLN A 179 41.96 9.60 -13.32
C GLN A 179 40.54 9.58 -12.74
N SER A 180 39.52 9.55 -13.60
CA SER A 180 38.12 9.46 -13.17
C SER A 180 37.86 8.12 -12.46
N LEU A 181 38.25 7.00 -13.07
CA LEU A 181 38.12 5.67 -12.46
C LEU A 181 38.90 5.54 -11.14
N ASP A 182 40.08 6.14 -11.04
CA ASP A 182 40.86 6.17 -9.80
C ASP A 182 40.19 7.03 -8.73
N SER A 183 39.54 8.13 -9.11
CA SER A 183 38.74 8.96 -8.21
C SER A 183 37.54 8.18 -7.67
N LYS A 184 36.85 7.41 -8.50
CA LYS A 184 35.78 6.48 -8.07
C LYS A 184 36.29 5.47 -7.03
N LYS A 185 37.41 4.79 -7.30
CA LYS A 185 38.00 3.81 -6.35
C LYS A 185 38.38 4.44 -5.01
N LYS A 186 38.95 5.65 -5.04
CA LYS A 186 39.29 6.41 -3.83
C LYS A 186 38.04 6.82 -3.07
N GLY A 187 36.99 7.26 -3.77
CA GLY A 187 35.69 7.59 -3.20
C GLY A 187 35.05 6.40 -2.50
N ASP A 188 35.09 5.22 -3.14
CA ASP A 188 34.58 3.97 -2.55
C ASP A 188 35.35 3.56 -1.28
N SER A 189 36.67 3.71 -1.29
CA SER A 189 37.50 3.44 -0.11
C SER A 189 37.17 4.40 1.04
N ALA A 190 37.02 5.69 0.76
CA ALA A 190 36.63 6.69 1.74
C ALA A 190 35.22 6.44 2.29
N PHE A 191 34.26 6.12 1.41
CA PHE A 191 32.89 5.77 1.77
C PHE A 191 32.86 4.55 2.70
N LYS A 192 33.62 3.50 2.38
CA LYS A 192 33.76 2.31 3.24
C LYS A 192 34.36 2.63 4.61
N GLN A 193 35.33 3.54 4.65
CA GLN A 193 35.96 4.01 5.89
C GLN A 193 35.09 5.01 6.67
N LYS A 194 33.89 5.35 6.16
CA LYS A 194 32.99 6.37 6.72
C LYS A 194 33.60 7.78 6.75
N ASP A 195 34.62 8.03 5.93
CA ASP A 195 35.13 9.37 5.67
C ASP A 195 34.29 10.02 4.56
N PHE A 196 33.09 10.46 4.93
CA PHE A 196 32.09 10.97 4.00
C PHE A 196 32.53 12.26 3.29
N LYS A 197 33.35 13.10 3.94
CA LYS A 197 33.85 14.34 3.34
C LYS A 197 34.81 14.03 2.20
N SER A 198 35.78 13.14 2.43
CA SER A 198 36.68 12.69 1.37
C SER A 198 35.92 11.92 0.29
N ALA A 199 34.91 11.12 0.65
CA ALA A 199 34.08 10.42 -0.32
C ALA A 199 33.36 11.40 -1.26
N ILE A 200 32.74 12.46 -0.72
CA ILE A 200 32.07 13.51 -1.51
C ILE A 200 33.05 14.16 -2.49
N GLU A 201 34.24 14.54 -2.04
CA GLU A 201 35.24 15.18 -2.90
C GLU A 201 35.63 14.26 -4.07
N ARG A 202 35.91 12.99 -3.79
CA ARG A 202 36.34 12.00 -4.79
C ARG A 202 35.24 11.62 -5.77
N PHE A 203 34.00 11.45 -5.30
CA PHE A 203 32.87 11.21 -6.18
C PHE A 203 32.53 12.43 -7.04
N THR A 204 32.73 13.64 -6.52
CA THR A 204 32.59 14.87 -7.31
C THR A 204 33.65 14.96 -8.40
N GLN A 205 34.91 14.61 -8.11
CA GLN A 205 35.97 14.52 -9.12
C GLN A 205 35.61 13.50 -10.24
N PHE A 206 35.02 12.36 -9.89
CA PHE A 206 34.55 11.37 -10.87
C PHE A 206 33.47 11.93 -11.79
N ILE A 207 32.46 12.62 -11.24
CA ILE A 207 31.33 13.17 -12.00
C ILE A 207 31.78 14.33 -12.90
N VAL A 208 32.65 15.21 -12.39
CA VAL A 208 33.25 16.31 -13.20
C VAL A 208 34.11 15.75 -14.34
N GLY A 209 34.67 14.55 -14.17
CA GLY A 209 35.38 13.82 -15.22
C GLY A 209 34.51 13.39 -16.41
N GLY A 210 33.19 13.63 -16.38
CA GLY A 210 32.26 13.33 -17.46
C GLY A 210 31.72 11.90 -17.43
N MET A 211 32.06 11.12 -16.40
CA MET A 211 31.54 9.77 -16.21
C MET A 211 30.28 9.80 -15.36
N VAL A 212 29.31 8.96 -15.72
CA VAL A 212 28.00 8.90 -15.05
C VAL A 212 27.81 7.52 -14.44
N SER A 213 27.43 7.48 -13.17
CA SER A 213 27.16 6.23 -12.43
C SER A 213 26.07 6.49 -11.39
N PRO A 214 24.91 5.80 -11.50
CA PRO A 214 23.84 5.94 -10.51
C PRO A 214 24.30 5.46 -9.12
N THR A 215 25.15 4.43 -9.05
CA THR A 215 25.74 3.97 -7.78
C THR A 215 26.65 5.01 -7.13
N VAL A 216 27.48 5.73 -7.90
CA VAL A 216 28.30 6.83 -7.36
C VAL A 216 27.42 7.94 -6.81
N LEU A 217 26.37 8.34 -7.53
CA LEU A 217 25.43 9.36 -7.08
C LEU A 217 24.69 8.94 -5.81
N ALA A 218 24.24 7.68 -5.71
CA ALA A 218 23.61 7.17 -4.49
C ALA A 218 24.55 7.21 -3.27
N ARG A 219 25.81 6.81 -3.44
CA ARG A 219 26.80 6.84 -2.36
C ARG A 219 27.17 8.28 -1.96
N ARG A 220 27.26 9.20 -2.92
CA ARG A 220 27.48 10.62 -2.65
C ARG A 220 26.27 11.26 -1.98
N SER A 221 25.05 10.93 -2.40
CA SER A 221 23.79 11.32 -1.75
C SER A 221 23.75 10.91 -0.27
N LEU A 222 24.05 9.64 0.04
CA LEU A 222 24.12 9.21 1.44
C LEU A 222 25.24 9.92 2.21
N SER A 223 26.39 10.18 1.57
CA SER A 223 27.48 10.93 2.19
C SER A 223 27.05 12.36 2.55
N TYR A 224 26.25 13.01 1.70
CA TYR A 224 25.63 14.29 1.98
C TYR A 224 24.66 14.22 3.16
N LEU A 225 23.81 13.18 3.24
CA LEU A 225 22.93 12.98 4.42
C LEU A 225 23.74 12.79 5.71
N MET A 226 24.84 12.03 5.65
CA MET A 226 25.75 11.83 6.79
C MET A 226 26.50 13.10 7.23
N THR A 227 26.53 14.12 6.39
CA THR A 227 27.20 15.40 6.64
C THR A 227 26.22 16.58 6.75
N ASP A 228 24.93 16.28 6.97
CA ASP A 228 23.84 17.25 7.18
C ASP A 228 23.61 18.20 5.99
N MET A 229 23.71 17.66 4.77
CA MET A 229 23.47 18.37 3.51
C MET A 229 22.31 17.73 2.72
N PRO A 230 21.06 17.78 3.24
CA PRO A 230 19.95 17.02 2.67
C PRO A 230 19.48 17.53 1.30
N GLN A 231 19.66 18.80 0.97
CA GLN A 231 19.32 19.33 -0.36
C GLN A 231 20.21 18.73 -1.45
N GLN A 232 21.52 18.73 -1.25
CA GLN A 232 22.48 18.13 -2.17
C GLN A 232 22.30 16.61 -2.27
N ALA A 233 21.89 15.97 -1.16
CA ALA A 233 21.54 14.56 -1.18
C ALA A 233 20.32 14.28 -2.08
N LEU A 234 19.29 15.13 -2.02
CA LEU A 234 18.10 15.02 -2.85
C LEU A 234 18.45 15.19 -4.33
N ASP A 235 19.25 16.20 -4.67
CA ASP A 235 19.67 16.47 -6.05
C ASP A 235 20.41 15.27 -6.66
N ASP A 236 21.31 14.63 -5.91
CA ASP A 236 22.03 13.43 -6.34
C ASP A 236 21.09 12.23 -6.51
N ALA A 237 20.14 12.04 -5.60
CA ALA A 237 19.18 10.95 -5.67
C ALA A 237 18.20 11.12 -6.85
N MET A 238 17.81 12.35 -7.18
CA MET A 238 17.04 12.65 -8.38
C MET A 238 17.84 12.40 -9.66
N GLN A 239 19.10 12.83 -9.72
CA GLN A 239 19.98 12.53 -10.86
C GLN A 239 20.17 11.04 -11.06
N ALA A 240 20.36 10.27 -9.98
CA ALA A 240 20.48 8.81 -10.05
C ALA A 240 19.23 8.16 -10.66
N GLN A 241 18.03 8.67 -10.33
CA GLN A 241 16.77 8.20 -10.92
C GLN A 241 16.65 8.58 -12.41
N VAL A 242 17.10 9.77 -12.81
CA VAL A 242 17.12 10.17 -14.24
C VAL A 242 18.00 9.22 -15.05
N ILE A 243 19.16 8.83 -14.50
CA ILE A 243 20.09 7.91 -15.15
C ILE A 243 19.55 6.48 -15.19
N SER A 244 18.90 6.04 -14.11
CA SER A 244 18.32 4.69 -14.02
C SER A 244 16.88 4.77 -13.48
N PRO A 245 15.87 4.97 -14.35
CA PRO A 245 14.48 5.22 -13.93
C PRO A 245 13.82 4.07 -13.17
N VAL A 246 14.32 2.84 -13.36
CA VAL A 246 13.79 1.63 -12.70
C VAL A 246 14.51 1.31 -11.38
N TRP A 247 15.46 2.14 -10.96
CA TRP A 247 16.33 1.85 -9.82
C TRP A 247 15.75 2.34 -8.50
N HIS A 248 15.10 1.43 -7.78
CA HIS A 248 14.40 1.68 -6.51
C HIS A 248 15.25 2.37 -5.43
N ILE A 249 16.57 2.16 -5.43
CA ILE A 249 17.49 2.78 -4.45
C ILE A 249 17.46 4.31 -4.55
N ALA A 250 17.35 4.85 -5.76
CA ALA A 250 17.26 6.29 -5.96
C ALA A 250 16.02 6.87 -5.28
N SER A 251 14.84 6.26 -5.47
CA SER A 251 13.59 6.68 -4.82
C SER A 251 13.67 6.59 -3.28
N TYR A 252 14.28 5.52 -2.76
CA TYR A 252 14.51 5.36 -1.32
C TYR A 252 15.43 6.45 -0.73
N LEU A 253 16.48 6.85 -1.47
CA LEU A 253 17.35 7.96 -1.04
C LEU A 253 16.67 9.33 -1.14
N GLN A 254 15.82 9.55 -2.15
CA GLN A 254 14.97 10.75 -2.23
C GLN A 254 14.07 10.84 -0.99
N ALA A 255 13.43 9.74 -0.59
CA ALA A 255 12.64 9.71 0.63
C ALA A 255 13.46 10.10 1.87
N CYS A 256 14.68 9.57 2.02
CA CYS A 256 15.56 9.94 3.14
C CYS A 256 15.88 11.43 3.17
N ALA A 257 16.19 12.01 2.01
CA ALA A 257 16.52 13.42 1.87
C ALA A 257 15.30 14.32 2.14
N LEU A 258 14.13 13.99 1.59
CA LEU A 258 12.87 14.70 1.83
C LEU A 258 12.46 14.63 3.30
N LEU A 259 12.62 13.47 3.94
CA LEU A 259 12.42 13.33 5.38
C LEU A 259 13.38 14.21 6.19
N ALA A 260 14.64 14.37 5.77
CA ALA A 260 15.59 15.26 6.42
C ALA A 260 15.23 16.75 6.20
N LEU A 261 14.57 17.09 5.09
CA LEU A 261 14.05 18.43 4.79
C LEU A 261 12.70 18.74 5.45
N GLY A 262 12.05 17.77 6.11
CA GLY A 262 10.73 17.94 6.71
C GLY A 262 9.56 17.86 5.72
N MET A 263 9.81 17.39 4.50
CA MET A 263 8.80 17.21 3.45
C MET A 263 8.17 15.82 3.55
N GLU A 264 7.30 15.62 4.55
CA GLU A 264 6.79 14.28 4.90
C GLU A 264 5.88 13.67 3.84
N SER A 265 5.08 14.48 3.13
CA SER A 265 4.15 13.98 2.11
C SER A 265 4.92 13.40 0.92
N GLU A 266 5.86 14.18 0.40
CA GLU A 266 6.71 13.84 -0.73
C GLU A 266 7.63 12.66 -0.37
N ALA A 267 8.12 12.61 0.87
CA ALA A 267 8.87 11.46 1.35
C ALA A 267 8.05 10.16 1.34
N GLN A 268 6.78 10.20 1.73
CA GLN A 268 5.91 9.03 1.69
C GLN A 268 5.63 8.56 0.26
N GLU A 269 5.46 9.49 -0.67
CA GLU A 269 5.33 9.18 -2.10
C GLU A 269 6.60 8.50 -2.63
N ALA A 270 7.78 9.07 -2.35
CA ALA A 270 9.06 8.49 -2.75
C ALA A 270 9.30 7.08 -2.14
N LEU A 271 8.86 6.82 -0.90
CA LEU A 271 8.90 5.49 -0.29
C LEU A 271 7.99 4.49 -1.01
N ARG A 272 6.78 4.91 -1.39
CA ARG A 272 5.83 4.06 -2.14
C ARG A 272 6.38 3.73 -3.52
N ASP A 273 6.96 4.70 -4.21
CA ASP A 273 7.59 4.51 -5.52
C ASP A 273 8.78 3.54 -5.43
N GLY A 274 9.66 3.71 -4.44
CA GLY A 274 10.77 2.80 -4.18
C GLY A 274 10.28 1.36 -3.94
N THR A 275 9.24 1.19 -3.13
CA THR A 275 8.62 -0.12 -2.85
C THR A 275 8.06 -0.75 -4.12
N ALA A 276 7.36 0.04 -4.96
CA ALA A 276 6.77 -0.44 -6.20
C ALA A 276 7.83 -0.85 -7.24
N LEU A 277 8.93 -0.09 -7.36
CA LEU A 277 10.05 -0.41 -8.23
C LEU A 277 10.80 -1.66 -7.77
N GLU A 278 11.02 -1.81 -6.46
CA GLU A 278 11.69 -2.98 -5.88
C GLU A 278 10.88 -4.27 -6.10
N ALA A 279 9.55 -4.20 -5.91
CA ALA A 279 8.66 -5.34 -6.16
C ALA A 279 8.69 -5.80 -7.62
N ARG A 280 8.78 -4.86 -8.57
CA ARG A 280 8.88 -5.18 -10.01
C ARG A 280 10.20 -5.88 -10.34
N ARG A 281 11.32 -5.46 -9.74
CA ARG A 281 12.63 -6.10 -9.92
C ARG A 281 12.67 -7.55 -9.41
N GLY A 282 12.08 -7.82 -8.25
CA GLY A 282 12.01 -9.19 -7.70
C GLY A 282 11.26 -10.17 -8.62
N SER A 283 10.34 -9.67 -9.47
CA SER A 283 9.60 -10.49 -10.43
C SER A 283 10.39 -10.81 -11.71
N SER A 284 11.36 -9.97 -12.11
CA SER A 284 12.18 -10.19 -13.30
C SER A 284 13.35 -11.16 -13.05
N ASP A 285 13.88 -11.20 -11.83
CA ASP A 285 14.99 -12.10 -11.46
C ASP A 285 14.52 -13.55 -11.16
N ALA A 286 13.20 -13.79 -11.13
CA ALA A 286 12.57 -15.08 -10.85
C ALA A 286 12.15 -15.88 -12.12
N LYS A 287 12.56 -15.43 -13.31
CA LYS A 287 12.34 -16.09 -14.60
C LYS A 287 13.65 -16.54 -15.22
#